data_AF-A0A1E3RY55-F1
#
_entry.id   AF-A0A1E3RY55-F1
#
_cell.length_a   1.000
_cell.length_b   1.000
_cell.length_c   1.000
_cell.angle_alpha   90.00
_cell.angle_beta   90.00
_cell.angle_gamma   90.00
#
_symmetry.space_group_name_H-M   'P 1'
#
loop_
_entity.id
_entity.type
_entity.pdbx_description
1 polymer ?
#
loop_
_entity_poly.entity_id
_entity_poly.type
_entity_poly.pdbx_seq_one_letter_code
_entity_poly.pdbx_strand_id
1 'polypeptide(L)' 'MIVLLPPSETKRAGGDGPPLRLESLSCPELTPLRATLVDELVELAQDRTACRKALALSASQDAEIDRNAEP' A
#
# COMPACT_ATOMS: atom_id res chain seq x y z
N MET A 1 22.35 18.43 4.99
CA MET A 1 20.97 18.83 5.34
C MET A 1 20.04 17.75 4.82
N ILE A 2 19.19 17.17 5.68
CA ILE A 2 18.20 16.16 5.29
C ILE A 2 16.85 16.87 5.24
N VAL A 3 16.15 16.78 4.12
CA VAL A 3 14.77 17.26 3.97
C VAL A 3 13.87 16.04 4.01
N LEU A 4 12.95 15.98 4.97
CA LEU A 4 11.94 14.93 5.06
C LEU A 4 10.62 15.50 4.52
N LEU A 5 10.13 14.91 3.44
CA LEU A 5 8.83 15.25 2.87
C LEU A 5 7.78 14.27 3.39
N PRO A 6 6.54 14.73 3.66
CA PRO A 6 5.45 13.83 3.96
C PRO A 6 5.14 12.93 2.74
N PRO A 7 4.60 11.73 2.97
CA PRO A 7 4.20 10.84 1.88
C PRO A 7 3.07 11.47 1.05
N SER A 8 3.03 11.19 -0.25
CA SER A 8 1.89 11.58 -1.09
C SER A 8 0.73 10.60 -0.94
N GLU A 9 -0.47 11.13 -0.73
CA GLU A 9 -1.68 10.30 -0.63
C GLU A 9 -2.12 9.80 -2.01
N THR A 10 -2.13 10.66 -3.03
CA THR A 10 -2.54 10.32 -4.39
C THR A 10 -1.66 9.23 -4.99
N LYS A 11 -2.32 8.19 -5.54
CA LYS A 11 -1.66 7.09 -6.24
C LYS A 11 -1.90 7.21 -7.74
N ARG A 12 -0.89 6.86 -8.52
CA ARG A 12 -1.04 6.70 -9.97
C ARG A 12 -1.45 5.25 -10.24
N ALA A 13 -2.53 5.05 -10.98
CA ALA A 13 -2.96 3.71 -11.36
C ALA A 13 -2.05 3.15 -12.46
N GLY A 14 -1.61 1.91 -12.29
CA GLY A 14 -0.89 1.13 -13.30
C GLY A 14 0.47 1.67 -13.74
N GLY A 15 0.99 1.05 -14.80
CA GLY A 15 2.23 1.37 -15.49
C GLY A 15 2.62 0.21 -16.41
N ASP A 16 3.41 0.46 -17.44
CA ASP A 16 3.85 -0.57 -18.40
C ASP A 16 5.10 -1.35 -17.93
N GLY A 17 5.53 -1.11 -16.69
CA GLY A 17 6.74 -1.69 -16.11
C GLY A 17 6.48 -3.03 -15.42
N PRO A 18 7.56 -3.78 -15.10
CA PRO A 18 7.44 -4.98 -14.30
C PRO A 18 6.93 -4.66 -12.87
N PRO A 19 6.36 -5.65 -12.16
CA PRO A 19 5.98 -5.50 -10.75
C PRO A 19 7.14 -5.02 -9.87
N LEU A 20 6.80 -4.32 -8.79
CA LEU A 20 7.77 -3.86 -7.80
C LEU A 20 8.48 -5.06 -7.14
N ARG A 21 9.81 -5.01 -7.11
CA ARG A 21 10.66 -5.97 -6.38
C ARG A 21 11.12 -5.35 -5.07
N LEU A 22 10.61 -5.82 -3.94
CA LEU A 22 10.91 -5.23 -2.62
C LEU A 22 12.41 -5.27 -2.29
N GLU A 23 13.10 -6.32 -2.74
CA GLU A 23 14.54 -6.52 -2.56
C GLU A 23 15.40 -5.50 -3.33
N SER A 24 14.82 -4.79 -4.30
CA SER A 24 15.52 -3.74 -5.06
C SER A 24 15.46 -2.36 -4.38
N LEU A 25 14.63 -2.21 -3.34
CA LEU A 25 14.46 -0.95 -2.62
C LEU A 25 15.65 -0.68 -1.71
N SER A 26 15.91 0.61 -1.48
CA SER A 26 16.86 1.04 -0.45
C SER A 26 16.43 0.57 0.95
N CYS A 27 17.40 0.42 1.85
CA CYS A 27 17.22 -0.12 3.21
C CYS A 27 16.69 -1.57 3.17
N PRO A 28 17.54 -2.55 2.79
CA PRO A 28 17.14 -3.95 2.66
C PRO A 28 16.68 -4.58 3.98
N GLU A 29 17.15 -4.06 5.12
CA GLU A 29 16.72 -4.43 6.47
C GLU A 29 15.22 -4.21 6.73
N LEU A 30 14.55 -3.35 5.95
CA LEU A 30 13.10 -3.15 6.03
C LEU A 30 12.30 -4.13 5.15
N THR A 31 12.94 -4.94 4.32
CA THR A 31 12.25 -5.85 3.39
C THR A 31 11.30 -6.83 4.09
N PRO A 32 11.68 -7.50 5.20
CA PRO A 32 10.76 -8.39 5.91
C PRO A 32 9.51 -7.67 6.40
N LEU A 33 9.69 -6.46 6.96
CA LEU A 33 8.57 -5.65 7.44
C LEU A 33 7.67 -5.19 6.28
N ARG A 34 8.24 -4.80 5.14
CA ARG A 34 7.46 -4.44 3.95
C ARG A 34 6.61 -5.61 3.46
N ALA A 35 7.15 -6.83 3.43
CA ALA A 35 6.41 -8.01 3.03
C ALA A 35 5.21 -8.27 3.97
N THR A 36 5.45 -8.29 5.29
CA THR A 36 4.37 -8.46 6.28
C THR A 36 3.28 -7.39 6.13
N LEU A 37 3.65 -6.11 5.97
CA LEU A 37 2.66 -5.04 5.81
C LEU A 37 1.86 -5.15 4.52
N VAL A 38 2.45 -5.63 3.43
CA VAL A 38 1.72 -5.88 2.17
C VAL A 38 0.72 -7.02 2.37
N ASP A 39 1.15 -8.13 2.96
CA ASP A 39 0.27 -9.28 3.22
C ASP A 39 -0.91 -8.88 4.12
N GLU A 40 -0.64 -8.21 5.25
CA GLU A 40 -1.67 -7.71 6.17
C GLU A 40 -2.62 -6.71 5.50
N LEU A 41 -2.11 -5.85 4.62
CA LEU A 41 -2.92 -4.89 3.89
C LEU A 41 -3.86 -5.59 2.89
N VAL A 42 -3.36 -6.58 2.15
CA VAL A 42 -4.16 -7.37 1.20
C VAL A 42 -5.25 -8.16 1.93
N GLU A 43 -4.92 -8.74 3.09
CA GLU A 43 -5.88 -9.44 3.95
C GLU A 43 -6.95 -8.48 4.49
N LEU A 44 -6.55 -7.32 5.03
CA LEU A 44 -7.46 -6.30 5.52
C LEU A 44 -8.38 -5.78 4.41
N ALA A 45 -7.87 -5.65 3.18
CA ALA A 45 -8.64 -5.16 2.04
C ALA A 45 -9.77 -6.11 1.62
N GLN A 46 -9.75 -7.38 2.05
CA GLN A 46 -10.88 -8.31 1.83
C GLN A 46 -12.15 -7.92 2.61
N ASP A 47 -12.01 -7.12 3.68
CA ASP A 47 -13.14 -6.53 4.41
C ASP A 47 -13.12 -5.00 4.29
N ARG A 48 -13.93 -4.48 3.35
CA ARG A 48 -14.04 -3.05 3.10
C ARG A 48 -14.47 -2.25 4.33
N THR A 49 -15.33 -2.80 5.19
CA THR A 49 -15.80 -2.07 6.39
C THR A 49 -14.69 -1.98 7.42
N ALA A 50 -13.97 -3.08 7.67
CA ALA A 50 -12.82 -3.10 8.55
C ALA A 50 -11.70 -2.21 8.02
N CYS A 51 -11.39 -2.28 6.72
CA CYS A 51 -10.36 -1.49 6.06
C CYS A 51 -10.63 0.02 6.16
N ARG A 52 -11.86 0.47 5.85
CA ARG A 52 -12.25 1.87 6.03
C ARG A 52 -12.08 2.35 7.46
N LYS A 53 -12.48 1.54 8.44
CA LYS A 53 -12.36 1.89 9.85
C LYS A 53 -10.90 1.98 10.30
N ALA A 54 -10.08 1.01 9.91
CA ALA A 54 -8.68 0.92 10.31
C ALA A 54 -7.83 2.02 9.66
N LEU A 55 -8.08 2.32 8.39
CA LEU A 55 -7.30 3.28 7.59
C LEU A 55 -7.95 4.67 7.51
N ALA A 56 -9.04 4.90 8.25
CA ALA A 56 -9.83 6.13 8.24
C ALA A 56 -10.25 6.58 6.82
N LEU A 57 -10.61 5.63 5.96
CA LEU A 57 -11.02 5.89 4.58
C LEU A 57 -12.53 6.14 4.48
N SER A 58 -12.89 7.04 3.58
CA SER A 58 -14.29 7.32 3.23
C SER A 58 -14.78 6.36 2.13
N ALA A 59 -16.11 6.33 1.93
CA ALA A 59 -16.72 5.49 0.90
C ALA A 59 -16.32 5.84 -0.54
N SER A 60 -15.88 7.08 -0.80
CA SER A 60 -15.38 7.49 -2.12
C SER A 60 -14.02 6.86 -2.46
N GLN A 61 -13.34 6.25 -1.49
CA GLN A 61 -12.03 5.61 -1.64
C GLN A 61 -12.14 4.09 -1.75
N ASP A 62 -13.33 3.53 -1.94
CA ASP A 62 -13.52 2.08 -2.11
C ASP A 62 -12.69 1.49 -3.23
N ALA A 63 -12.52 2.24 -4.32
CA ALA A 63 -11.68 1.80 -5.43
C ALA A 63 -10.19 1.66 -5.04
N GLU A 64 -9.73 2.29 -3.97
CA GLU A 64 -8.38 2.03 -3.42
C GLU A 64 -8.33 0.71 -2.67
N ILE A 65 -9.38 0.41 -1.91
CA ILE A 65 -9.49 -0.83 -1.13
C ILE A 65 -9.60 -2.02 -2.07
N ASP A 66 -10.46 -1.94 -3.08
CA ASP A 66 -10.68 -3.02 -4.04
C ASP A 66 -9.40 -3.36 -4.80
N ARG A 67 -8.60 -2.33 -5.16
CA ARG A 67 -7.29 -2.54 -5.81
C ARG A 67 -6.28 -3.24 -4.91
N ASN A 68 -6.33 -3.03 -3.60
CA ASN A 68 -5.44 -3.73 -2.66
C ASN A 68 -5.90 -5.15 -2.35
N ALA A 69 -7.17 -5.49 -2.63
CA ALA A 69 -7.69 -6.84 -2.44
C ALA A 69 -7.29 -7.80 -3.58
N GLU A 70 -6.78 -7.26 -4.69
CA GLU A 70 -6.27 -8.01 -5.84
C GLU A 70 -4.78 -8.37 -5.62
N PRO A 71 -4.38 -9.65 -5.73
CA PRO A 71 -2.98 -10.11 -5.57
C PRO A 71 -2.09 -9.86 -6.78
#